data_AF-A0A7X7SVU3-F1
#
_entry.id   AF-A0A7X7SVU3-F1
#
_cell.length_a   1.000
_cell.length_b   1.000
_cell.length_c   1.000
_cell.angle_alpha   90.00
_cell.angle_beta   90.00
_cell.angle_gamma   90.00
#
_symmetry.space_group_name_H-M   'P 1'
#
loop_
_entity.id
_entity.type
_entity.pdbx_description
1 polymer ?
#
loop_
_entity_poly.entity_id
_entity_poly.type
_entity_poly.pdbx_seq_one_letter_code
_entity_poly.pdbx_strand_id
1 'polypeptide(L)'
;MLTEKDMVNDYLNSLKSSLTGYASAISETSNPELRKTFQQMRDADEERQYRLAQYATQKGYYQPAAQAQPNQIQQVYSQLQSGGQQQQGQQGMQSGQSMRM
;
A
#
# COMPACT_ATOMS: atom_id res chain seq x y z
N MET A 1 -23.41 27.79 4.91
CA MET A 1 -23.70 27.11 3.63
C MET A 1 -22.54 26.20 3.33
N LEU A 2 -22.78 24.96 2.90
CA LEU A 2 -21.70 24.04 2.49
C LEU A 2 -21.00 24.59 1.24
N THR A 3 -19.68 24.69 1.29
CA THR A 3 -18.88 25.08 0.11
C THR A 3 -18.57 23.85 -0.75
N GLU A 4 -18.19 24.06 -2.01
CA GLU A 4 -17.69 22.99 -2.87
C GLU A 4 -16.49 22.28 -2.23
N LYS A 5 -15.59 23.05 -1.60
CA LYS A 5 -14.44 22.50 -0.87
C LYS A 5 -14.87 21.58 0.26
N ASP A 6 -15.88 21.96 1.03
CA ASP A 6 -16.39 21.12 2.13
C ASP A 6 -16.98 19.82 1.58
N MET A 7 -17.81 19.90 0.54
CA MET A 7 -18.39 18.70 -0.11
C MET A 7 -17.33 17.76 -0.68
N VAL A 8 -16.29 18.31 -1.32
CA VAL A 8 -15.19 17.51 -1.88
C VAL A 8 -14.40 16.82 -0.77
N ASN A 9 -14.10 17.53 0.32
CA ASN A 9 -13.37 16.96 1.45
C ASN A 9 -14.19 15.90 2.20
N ASP A 10 -15.48 16.14 2.39
CA ASP A 10 -16.39 15.16 3.00
C ASP A 10 -16.46 13.89 2.16
N TYR A 11 -16.55 14.02 0.83
CA TYR A 11 -16.58 12.86 -0.05
C TYR A 11 -15.24 12.11 -0.09
N LEU A 12 -14.10 12.82 -0.11
CA LEU A 12 -12.77 12.20 0.03
C LEU A 12 -12.62 11.41 1.35
N ASN A 13 -13.15 11.95 2.44
CA ASN A 13 -13.14 11.28 3.74
C ASN A 13 -14.05 10.05 3.76
N SER A 14 -15.24 10.14 3.14
CA SER A 14 -16.16 9.02 3.00
C SER A 14 -15.52 7.86 2.22
N LEU A 15 -14.92 8.15 1.07
CA LEU A 15 -14.20 7.15 0.26
C LEU A 15 -13.06 6.50 1.06
N LYS A 16 -12.26 7.28 1.79
CA LYS A 16 -11.20 6.73 2.67
C LYS A 16 -11.75 5.78 3.73
N SER A 17 -12.90 6.12 4.33
CA SER A 17 -13.57 5.25 5.29
C SER A 17 -14.06 3.96 4.62
N SER A 18 -14.68 4.05 3.45
CA SER A 18 -15.13 2.88 2.68
C SER A 18 -13.97 1.95 2.35
N LEU A 19 -12.85 2.48 1.86
CA LEU A 19 -11.64 1.70 1.55
C LEU A 19 -11.12 0.92 2.76
N THR A 20 -11.08 1.56 3.92
CA THR A 20 -10.70 0.90 5.18
C THR A 20 -11.69 -0.21 5.55
N GLY A 21 -12.99 0.05 5.42
CA GLY A 21 -14.04 -0.93 5.67
C GLY A 21 -13.96 -2.15 4.75
N TYR A 22 -13.72 -1.94 3.45
CA TYR A 22 -13.54 -3.03 2.50
C TYR A 22 -12.32 -3.88 2.84
N ALA A 23 -11.19 -3.28 3.24
CA ALA A 23 -10.00 -4.02 3.63
C ALA A 23 -10.30 -5.00 4.79
N SER A 24 -10.97 -4.54 5.84
CA SER A 24 -11.41 -5.40 6.95
C SER A 24 -12.36 -6.50 6.48
N ALA A 25 -13.42 -6.14 5.74
CA ALA A 25 -14.41 -7.09 5.25
C ALA A 25 -13.80 -8.17 4.34
N ILE A 26 -12.87 -7.79 3.46
CA ILE A 26 -12.12 -8.73 2.61
C ILE A 26 -11.26 -9.65 3.48
N SER A 27 -10.60 -9.17 4.53
CA SER A 27 -9.76 -10.02 5.38
C SER A 27 -10.55 -11.03 6.23
N GLU A 28 -11.78 -10.69 6.61
CA GLU A 28 -12.57 -11.47 7.56
C GLU A 28 -13.63 -12.36 6.90
N THR A 29 -14.02 -12.09 5.65
CA THR A 29 -15.07 -12.87 4.98
C THR A 29 -14.59 -14.25 4.55
N SER A 30 -15.38 -15.27 4.90
CA SER A 30 -15.17 -16.66 4.48
C SER A 30 -15.86 -17.03 3.17
N ASN A 31 -16.79 -16.20 2.68
CA ASN A 31 -17.51 -16.44 1.43
C ASN A 31 -16.69 -15.88 0.24
N PRO A 32 -16.26 -16.74 -0.70
CA PRO A 32 -15.40 -16.31 -1.81
C PRO A 32 -16.07 -15.31 -2.78
N GLU A 33 -17.37 -15.44 -3.03
CA GLU A 33 -18.08 -14.56 -3.95
C GLU A 33 -18.30 -13.17 -3.32
N LEU A 34 -18.62 -13.15 -2.03
CA LEU A 34 -18.72 -11.91 -1.27
C LEU A 34 -17.36 -11.20 -1.18
N ARG A 35 -16.28 -11.96 -0.97
CA ARG A 35 -14.90 -11.44 -1.01
C ARG A 35 -14.62 -10.73 -2.33
N LYS A 36 -14.93 -11.38 -3.45
CA LYS A 36 -14.71 -10.82 -4.79
C LYS A 36 -15.53 -9.55 -5.01
N THR A 37 -16.76 -9.52 -4.52
CA THR A 37 -17.63 -8.34 -4.59
C THR A 37 -16.99 -7.16 -3.84
N PHE A 38 -16.52 -7.36 -2.61
CA PHE A 38 -15.83 -6.29 -1.86
C PHE A 38 -14.55 -5.82 -2.54
N GLN A 39 -13.78 -6.71 -3.15
CA GLN A 39 -12.60 -6.34 -3.93
C GLN A 39 -12.97 -5.43 -5.10
N GLN A 40 -14.00 -5.78 -5.88
CA GLN A 40 -14.46 -4.96 -6.99
C GLN A 40 -14.95 -3.57 -6.53
N MET A 41 -15.68 -3.50 -5.42
CA MET A 41 -16.14 -2.24 -4.84
C MET A 41 -14.96 -1.37 -4.39
N ARG A 42 -13.99 -1.96 -3.68
CA ARG A 42 -12.77 -1.29 -3.26
C ARG A 42 -12.02 -0.72 -4.45
N ASP A 43 -11.79 -1.53 -5.49
CA ASP A 43 -11.03 -1.12 -6.67
C ASP A 43 -11.73 0.05 -7.40
N ALA A 44 -13.06 0.03 -7.47
CA ALA A 44 -13.85 1.14 -8.03
C ALA A 44 -13.76 2.43 -7.18
N ASP A 45 -13.79 2.30 -5.86
CA ASP A 45 -13.67 3.45 -4.94
C ASP A 45 -12.23 4.00 -4.89
N GLU A 46 -11.20 3.19 -5.06
CA GLU A 46 -9.82 3.66 -5.22
C GLU A 46 -9.68 4.52 -6.48
N GLU A 47 -10.29 4.09 -7.60
CA GLU A 47 -10.28 4.87 -8.84
C GLU A 47 -11.01 6.21 -8.67
N ARG A 48 -12.16 6.21 -7.96
CA ARG A 48 -12.89 7.45 -7.62
C ARG A 48 -12.07 8.36 -6.71
N GLN A 49 -11.45 7.81 -5.66
CA GLN A 49 -10.59 8.54 -4.74
C GLN A 49 -9.45 9.23 -5.49
N TYR A 50 -8.80 8.53 -6.42
CA TYR A 50 -7.72 9.09 -7.22
C TYR A 50 -8.17 10.27 -8.09
N ARG A 51 -9.26 10.10 -8.85
CA ARG A 51 -9.81 11.18 -9.69
C ARG A 51 -10.24 12.38 -8.86
N LEU A 52 -10.90 12.15 -7.73
CA LEU A 52 -11.37 13.23 -6.85
C LEU A 52 -10.21 13.97 -6.19
N ALA A 53 -9.16 13.26 -5.77
CA ALA A 53 -7.96 13.88 -5.21
C ALA A 53 -7.26 14.77 -6.25
N GLN A 54 -7.14 14.32 -7.50
CA GLN A 54 -6.62 15.15 -8.60
C GLN A 54 -7.47 16.40 -8.83
N TYR A 55 -8.79 16.24 -8.84
CA TYR A 55 -9.73 17.37 -8.95
C TYR A 55 -9.54 18.37 -7.80
N ALA A 56 -9.51 17.89 -6.57
CA ALA A 56 -9.32 18.70 -5.37
C ALA A 56 -7.97 19.44 -5.40
N THR A 57 -6.92 18.81 -5.91
CA THR A 57 -5.61 19.47 -6.10
C THR A 57 -5.66 20.56 -7.15
N GLN A 58 -6.28 20.32 -8.31
CA GLN A 58 -6.42 21.35 -9.35
C GLN A 58 -7.21 22.57 -8.88
N LYS A 59 -8.21 22.36 -8.02
CA LYS A 59 -9.01 23.43 -7.41
C LYS A 59 -8.36 24.12 -6.21
N GLY A 60 -7.21 23.64 -5.74
CA GLY A 60 -6.55 24.13 -4.52
C GLY A 60 -7.28 23.77 -3.23
N TYR A 61 -8.18 22.79 -3.27
CA TYR A 61 -8.91 22.29 -2.09
C TYR A 61 -8.06 21.30 -1.28
N TYR A 62 -7.14 20.61 -1.93
CA TYR A 62 -6.23 19.63 -1.34
C TYR A 62 -4.80 19.87 -1.80
N GLN A 63 -3.87 19.93 -0.85
CA GLN A 63 -2.43 19.99 -1.14
C GLN A 63 -1.79 18.63 -0.84
N PRO A 64 -1.32 17.89 -1.85
CA PRO A 64 -0.63 16.63 -1.62
C PRO A 64 0.70 16.87 -0.90
N ALA A 65 1.20 15.83 -0.23
CA ALA A 65 2.54 15.86 0.34
C ALA A 65 3.59 16.14 -0.74
N ALA A 66 4.68 16.82 -0.36
CA ALA A 66 5.79 17.05 -1.27
C ALA A 66 6.35 15.70 -1.77
N GLN A 67 6.76 15.68 -3.03
CA GLN A 67 7.43 14.50 -3.58
C GLN A 67 8.71 14.21 -2.78
N ALA A 68 8.96 12.93 -2.53
CA ALA A 68 10.21 12.49 -1.94
C ALA A 68 11.39 12.83 -2.86
N GLN A 69 12.55 13.12 -2.26
CA GLN A 69 13.75 13.40 -3.04
C GLN A 69 14.23 12.11 -3.75
N PRO A 70 14.72 12.19 -5.01
CA PRO A 70 15.10 11.00 -5.77
C PRO A 70 16.12 10.09 -5.06
N ASN A 71 17.05 10.68 -4.31
CA ASN A 71 18.04 9.95 -3.52
C ASN A 71 17.39 9.13 -2.38
N GLN A 72 16.36 9.64 -1.71
CA GLN A 72 15.64 8.92 -0.67
C GLN A 72 14.88 7.72 -1.25
N ILE A 73 14.29 7.88 -2.45
CA ILE A 73 13.62 6.79 -3.17
C ILE A 73 14.62 5.66 -3.47
N GLN A 74 15.80 6.00 -4.01
CA GLN A 74 16.86 5.03 -4.32
C GLN A 74 17.35 4.31 -3.07
N GLN A 75 17.57 5.03 -1.97
CA GLN A 75 18.01 4.43 -0.70
C GLN A 75 17.02 3.40 -0.17
N VAL A 76 15.72 3.73 -0.15
CA VAL A 76 14.67 2.81 0.31
C VAL A 76 14.58 1.59 -0.61
N TYR A 77 14.66 1.79 -1.93
CA TYR A 77 14.66 0.70 -2.91
C TYR A 77 15.82 -0.28 -2.68
N SER A 78 17.06 0.22 -2.53
CA SER A 78 18.23 -0.63 -2.26
C SER A 78 18.12 -1.39 -0.93
N GLN A 79 17.57 -0.77 0.12
CA GLN A 79 17.34 -1.44 1.40
C GLN A 79 16.36 -2.61 1.27
N LEU A 80 15.23 -2.41 0.58
CA LEU A 80 14.24 -3.46 0.32
C LEU A 80 14.82 -4.62 -0.50
N GLN A 81 15.65 -4.32 -1.49
CA GLN A 81 16.31 -5.36 -2.31
C GLN A 81 17.33 -6.16 -1.49
N SER A 82 18.08 -5.51 -0.61
CA SER A 82 19.09 -6.17 0.24
C SER A 82 18.50 -7.04 1.35
N GLY A 83 17.27 -6.75 1.80
CA GLY A 83 16.58 -7.51 2.84
C GLY A 83 16.11 -8.91 2.42
N GLY A 84 16.16 -9.25 1.13
CA GLY A 84 15.71 -10.54 0.60
C GLY A 84 16.76 -11.67 0.60
N GLN A 85 18.02 -11.41 0.98
CA GLN A 85 19.14 -12.36 0.76
C GLN A 85 19.82 -12.91 2.03
N GLN A 86 19.30 -12.69 3.24
CA GLN A 86 19.92 -13.22 4.47
C GLN A 86 19.10 -14.33 5.13
N GLN A 87 18.88 -15.46 4.45
CA GLN A 87 18.62 -16.74 5.13
C GLN A 87 18.82 -17.99 4.24
N GLN A 88 20.03 -18.21 3.71
CA GLN A 88 20.45 -19.55 3.25
C GLN A 88 21.97 -19.54 3.02
N GLY A 89 22.74 -19.98 4.02
CA GLY A 89 24.20 -20.00 3.87
C GLY A 89 24.98 -20.21 5.15
N GLN A 90 24.55 -21.12 6.03
CA GLN A 90 25.44 -21.63 7.08
C GLN A 90 25.09 -23.08 7.46
N GLN A 91 25.33 -24.00 6.53
CA GLN A 91 25.46 -25.43 6.82
C GLN A 91 26.35 -26.05 5.75
N GLY A 92 27.55 -26.46 6.13
CA GLY A 92 28.44 -27.22 5.24
C GLY A 92 29.88 -26.72 5.21
N MET A 93 30.60 -26.81 6.33
CA MET A 93 32.08 -26.83 6.31
C MET A 93 32.64 -27.36 7.64
N GLN A 94 32.33 -28.61 8.00
CA GLN A 94 33.10 -29.33 9.03
C GLN A 94 33.00 -30.85 8.87
N SER A 95 33.47 -31.38 7.74
CA SER A 95 33.69 -32.83 7.58
C SER A 95 34.86 -33.05 6.62
N GLY A 96 36.08 -32.82 7.11
CA GLY A 96 37.25 -32.94 6.25
C GLY A 96 38.59 -32.73 6.92
N GLN A 97 38.82 -33.29 8.13
CA GLN A 97 40.18 -33.65 8.56
C GLN A 97 40.14 -34.38 9.91
N SER A 98 40.38 -35.69 9.88
CA SER A 98 41.28 -36.41 10.80
C SER A 98 41.13 -37.91 10.57
N MET A 99 41.74 -38.41 9.51
CA MET A 99 42.14 -39.81 9.40
C MET A 99 43.63 -39.81 9.13
N ARG A 100 44.44 -40.03 10.18
CA ARG A 100 45.82 -40.53 10.12
C ARG A 100 46.32 -40.88 11.52
N MET A 101 46.88 -42.10 11.58
CA MET A 101 47.47 -42.86 12.67
C MET A 101 46.49 -43.60 13.57
#